data_AF-A0A3N5FZP3-F1
#
_entry.id   AF-A0A3N5FZP3-F1
#
_cell.length_a   1.000
_cell.length_b   1.000
_cell.length_c   1.000
_cell.angle_alpha   90.00
_cell.angle_beta   90.00
_cell.angle_gamma   90.00
#
_symmetry.space_group_name_H-M   'P 1'
#
loop_
_entity.id
_entity.type
_entity.pdbx_description
1 polymer ?
#
loop_
_entity_poly.entity_id
_entity_poly.type
_entity_poly.pdbx_seq_one_letter_code
_entity_poly.pdbx_strand_id
1 'polypeptide(L)'
;MCAALQRSWVWRRCSSAICCRRGRMWAPCMPLYSADALILRTYKLGEADRIVVFLTRDRGKKRGVAKGARRPRSKFVGGLEPLTQVRVAYFEKERRELVSVNYSEPSCSPLSAANPEALGYTQYFAELLDEWAQEADPDERLYRLGSAMVEAVAAGVPAEPLARYFEYWLLRLQG
;
A
#
# COMPACT_ATOMS: atom_id res chain seq x y z
N MET A 1 16.14 -18.56 -7.52
CA MET A 1 15.33 -19.69 -7.04
C MET A 1 14.46 -19.23 -5.88
N CYS A 2 13.25 -18.76 -6.16
CA CYS A 2 12.27 -18.36 -5.15
C CYS A 2 11.47 -19.62 -4.77
N ALA A 3 11.89 -20.29 -3.71
CA ALA A 3 11.25 -21.50 -3.24
C ALA A 3 9.94 -21.17 -2.53
N ALA A 4 8.90 -21.87 -2.98
CA ALA A 4 7.58 -21.96 -2.39
C ALA A 4 7.60 -22.07 -0.86
N LEU A 5 6.73 -21.28 -0.21
CA LEU A 5 6.23 -21.58 1.12
C LEU A 5 4.75 -21.16 1.20
N GLN A 6 3.91 -22.10 0.77
CA GLN A 6 2.54 -22.22 1.24
C GLN A 6 2.54 -22.21 2.78
N ARG A 7 1.98 -21.16 3.38
CA ARG A 7 1.54 -21.21 4.79
C ARG A 7 0.15 -20.61 4.91
N SER A 8 -0.81 -21.55 4.90
CA SER A 8 -2.08 -21.55 5.63
C SER A 8 -2.67 -20.18 5.99
N TRP A 9 -3.57 -19.78 5.11
CA TRP A 9 -4.68 -18.88 5.36
C TRP A 9 -5.45 -19.29 6.60
N VAL A 10 -5.32 -18.52 7.68
CA VAL A 10 -6.28 -18.55 8.80
C VAL A 10 -6.73 -17.12 9.05
N TRP A 11 -7.73 -16.73 8.26
CA TRP A 11 -8.62 -15.63 8.60
C TRP A 11 -9.34 -15.99 9.90
N ARG A 12 -8.83 -15.49 11.03
CA ARG A 12 -9.68 -15.31 12.22
C ARG A 12 -10.11 -13.86 12.22
N ARG A 13 -11.42 -13.65 11.99
CA ARG A 13 -12.14 -12.49 12.53
C ARG A 13 -11.80 -12.42 14.01
N CYS A 14 -10.89 -11.54 14.38
CA CYS A 14 -10.61 -11.27 15.79
C CYS A 14 -11.68 -10.31 16.30
N SER A 15 -12.89 -10.84 16.51
CA SER A 15 -13.89 -10.27 17.41
C SER A 15 -13.37 -10.45 18.84
N SER A 16 -12.43 -9.63 19.26
CA SER A 16 -12.05 -9.58 20.67
C SER A 16 -11.82 -8.15 21.07
N ALA A 17 -12.79 -7.63 21.81
CA ALA A 17 -12.65 -6.48 22.67
C ALA A 17 -11.35 -6.59 23.46
N ILE A 18 -10.33 -5.82 23.04
CA ILE A 18 -9.16 -5.61 23.88
C ILE A 18 -9.64 -4.72 25.03
N CYS A 19 -9.80 -5.38 26.18
CA CYS A 19 -10.15 -4.81 27.47
C CYS A 19 -9.24 -3.61 27.76
N CYS A 20 -9.83 -2.41 27.70
CA CYS A 20 -9.16 -1.15 28.00
C CYS A 20 -9.00 -1.01 29.52
N ARG A 21 -7.90 -1.54 30.09
CA ARG A 21 -7.52 -1.28 31.48
C ARG A 21 -6.58 -0.07 31.56
N ARG A 22 -7.17 1.13 31.50
CA ARG A 22 -6.81 2.37 32.24
C ARG A 22 -7.37 3.61 31.54
N GLY A 23 -8.53 4.07 32.03
CA GLY A 23 -8.82 5.48 32.29
C GLY A 23 -8.49 6.52 31.22
N ARG A 24 -8.99 6.35 29.98
CA ARG A 24 -9.23 7.49 29.09
C ARG A 24 -10.54 7.32 28.32
N MET A 25 -11.38 8.33 28.48
CA MET A 25 -12.78 8.42 28.06
C MET A 25 -12.90 8.41 26.53
N TRP A 26 -13.75 7.52 26.03
CA TRP A 26 -14.36 7.46 24.68
C TRP A 26 -13.43 7.71 23.47
N ALA A 27 -12.71 6.68 23.05
CA ALA A 27 -12.45 6.50 21.62
C ALA A 27 -13.64 5.72 21.04
N PRO A 28 -14.36 6.22 20.02
CA PRO A 28 -15.31 5.41 19.27
C PRO A 28 -14.58 4.13 18.83
N CYS A 29 -15.23 2.97 18.96
CA CYS A 29 -14.74 1.72 18.40
C CYS A 29 -14.81 1.87 16.87
N MET A 30 -13.84 2.57 16.30
CA MET A 30 -13.76 2.83 14.86
C MET A 30 -13.33 1.54 14.18
N PRO A 31 -13.92 1.20 13.03
CA PRO A 31 -13.57 -0.02 12.33
C PRO A 31 -12.09 0.06 11.92
N LEU A 32 -11.28 -0.82 12.51
CA LEU A 32 -9.92 -1.07 12.06
C LEU A 32 -10.01 -1.92 10.81
N TYR A 33 -9.57 -1.37 9.69
CA TYR A 33 -9.45 -2.12 8.45
C TYR A 33 -8.01 -2.59 8.27
N SER A 34 -7.86 -3.83 7.83
CA SER A 34 -6.57 -4.38 7.43
C SER A 34 -6.71 -4.99 6.04
N ALA A 35 -5.85 -4.56 5.13
CA ALA A 35 -5.86 -4.99 3.75
C ALA A 35 -4.44 -4.97 3.18
N ASP A 36 -4.24 -5.74 2.12
CA ASP A 36 -3.05 -5.64 1.29
C ASP A 36 -3.21 -4.44 0.37
N ALA A 37 -2.16 -3.62 0.30
CA ALA A 37 -2.16 -2.38 -0.45
C ALA A 37 -0.83 -2.17 -1.18
N LEU A 38 -0.91 -1.39 -2.26
CA LEU A 38 0.25 -0.86 -2.96
C LEU A 38 0.37 0.62 -2.61
N ILE A 39 1.52 1.05 -2.14
CA ILE A 39 1.79 2.48 -1.96
C ILE A 39 2.00 3.10 -3.33
N LEU A 40 1.30 4.19 -3.63
CA LEU A 40 1.40 4.87 -4.93
C LEU A 40 2.23 6.15 -4.82
N ARG A 41 1.84 7.03 -3.89
CA ARG A 41 2.51 8.33 -3.71
C ARG A 41 2.61 8.67 -2.22
N THR A 42 3.61 9.48 -1.86
CA THR A 42 3.73 10.04 -0.52
C THR A 42 3.99 11.54 -0.54
N TYR A 43 3.35 12.26 0.38
CA TYR A 43 3.50 13.69 0.56
C TYR A 43 3.93 13.98 1.99
N LYS A 44 4.76 15.01 2.17
CA LYS A 44 5.15 15.46 3.51
C LYS A 44 3.98 16.19 4.14
N LEU A 45 3.64 15.84 5.39
CA LEU A 45 2.64 16.54 6.18
C LEU A 45 3.29 17.05 7.46
N GLY A 46 3.61 18.34 7.49
CA GLY A 46 4.36 18.93 8.59
C GLY A 46 5.74 18.28 8.79
N GLU A 47 6.24 18.31 10.02
CA GLU A 47 7.59 17.85 10.34
C GLU A 47 7.69 16.33 10.52
N ALA A 48 6.72 15.72 11.20
CA ALA A 48 6.80 14.32 11.62
C ALA A 48 5.93 13.36 10.79
N ASP A 49 4.93 13.87 10.08
CA ASP A 49 3.88 13.07 9.46
C ASP A 49 4.02 13.02 7.93
N ARG A 50 3.35 12.03 7.32
CA ARG A 50 3.24 11.91 5.86
C ARG A 50 1.80 11.59 5.46
N ILE A 51 1.36 12.13 4.33
CA ILE A 51 0.18 11.63 3.64
C ILE A 51 0.65 10.55 2.67
N VAL A 52 -0.05 9.43 2.66
CA VAL A 52 0.25 8.26 1.86
C VAL A 52 -0.98 7.95 1.02
N VAL A 53 -0.78 7.84 -0.29
CA VAL A 53 -1.80 7.36 -1.23
C VAL A 53 -1.52 5.88 -1.45
N PHE A 54 -2.52 5.05 -1.25
CA PHE A 54 -2.38 3.61 -1.39
C PHE A 54 -3.61 2.99 -2.07
N LEU A 55 -3.37 2.02 -2.93
CA LEU A 55 -4.38 1.23 -3.59
C LEU A 55 -4.59 -0.06 -2.82
N THR A 56 -5.77 -0.25 -2.25
CA THR A 56 -6.17 -1.50 -1.59
C THR A 56 -6.83 -2.43 -2.58
N ARG A 57 -6.68 -3.74 -2.37
CA ARG A 57 -7.38 -4.74 -3.20
C ARG A 57 -8.90 -4.67 -3.07
N ASP A 58 -9.40 -4.36 -1.87
CA ASP A 58 -10.81 -4.50 -1.49
C ASP A 58 -11.59 -3.18 -1.45
N ARG A 59 -10.93 -2.02 -1.32
CA ARG A 59 -11.58 -0.70 -1.19
C ARG A 59 -11.06 0.37 -2.13
N GLY A 60 -10.30 -0.02 -3.15
CA GLY A 60 -9.77 0.92 -4.14
C GLY A 60 -8.72 1.87 -3.57
N LYS A 61 -8.58 3.03 -4.21
CA LYS A 61 -7.61 4.05 -3.81
C LYS A 61 -8.08 4.80 -2.57
N LYS A 62 -7.18 4.95 -1.60
CA LYS A 62 -7.39 5.70 -0.37
C LYS A 62 -6.19 6.60 -0.06
N ARG A 63 -6.45 7.71 0.62
CA ARG A 63 -5.45 8.66 1.09
C ARG A 63 -5.45 8.65 2.61
N GLY A 64 -4.28 8.47 3.22
CA GLY A 64 -4.17 8.31 4.65
C GLY A 64 -3.02 9.10 5.27
N VAL A 65 -3.22 9.57 6.50
CA VAL A 65 -2.17 10.21 7.30
C VAL A 65 -1.43 9.14 8.10
N ALA A 66 -0.15 8.98 7.81
CA ALA A 66 0.79 8.18 8.59
C ALA A 66 1.48 9.10 9.62
N LYS A 67 0.98 9.04 10.86
CA LYS A 67 1.49 9.88 11.95
C LYS A 67 2.85 9.38 12.45
N GLY A 68 3.82 10.28 12.57
CA GLY A 68 5.16 9.98 13.06
C GLY A 68 5.99 9.15 12.07
N ALA A 69 5.61 9.09 10.80
CA ALA A 69 6.33 8.35 9.77
C ALA A 69 7.81 8.76 9.63
N ARG A 70 8.13 10.04 9.87
CA ARG A 70 9.51 10.57 9.77
C ARG A 70 10.33 10.42 11.05
N ARG A 71 9.76 9.91 12.15
CA ARG A 71 10.52 9.73 13.40
C ARG A 71 11.51 8.57 13.23
N PRO A 72 12.72 8.64 13.82
CA PRO A 72 13.74 7.60 13.69
C PRO A 72 13.34 6.23 14.25
N ARG A 73 12.36 6.18 15.18
CA ARG A 73 11.73 4.95 15.68
C ARG A 73 10.29 4.79 15.18
N SER A 74 10.04 5.10 13.91
CA SER A 74 8.70 4.97 13.34
C SER A 74 8.34 3.50 13.10
N LYS A 75 7.04 3.22 13.04
CA LYS A 75 6.51 1.89 12.67
C LYS A 75 6.42 1.70 11.15
N PHE A 76 6.93 2.67 10.38
CA PHE A 76 6.73 2.84 8.94
C PHE A 76 8.05 2.73 8.16
N VAL A 77 9.08 2.09 8.75
CA VAL A 77 10.42 1.99 8.16
C VAL A 77 10.36 1.17 6.87
N GLY A 78 10.79 1.75 5.74
CA GLY A 78 10.82 1.09 4.43
C GLY A 78 9.46 0.72 3.83
N GLY A 79 8.35 1.03 4.51
CA GLY A 79 7.00 0.64 4.07
C GLY A 79 6.22 1.75 3.35
N LEU A 80 6.79 2.95 3.22
CA LEU A 80 6.14 4.11 2.60
C LEU A 80 6.86 4.57 1.32
N GLU A 81 7.46 3.62 0.62
CA GLU A 81 8.10 3.85 -0.66
C GLU A 81 7.11 3.58 -1.79
N PRO A 82 7.16 4.34 -2.89
CA PRO A 82 6.31 4.12 -4.05
C PRO A 82 6.44 2.69 -4.61
N LEU A 83 5.30 2.15 -5.04
CA LEU A 83 5.12 0.79 -5.53
C LEU A 83 5.50 -0.33 -4.54
N THR A 84 5.65 -0.03 -3.26
CA THR A 84 5.87 -1.07 -2.25
C THR A 84 4.55 -1.76 -1.91
N GLN A 85 4.57 -3.10 -1.92
CA GLN A 85 3.46 -3.91 -1.44
C GLN A 85 3.52 -4.01 0.07
N VAL A 86 2.43 -3.63 0.73
CA VAL A 86 2.34 -3.50 2.17
C VAL A 86 1.01 -4.06 2.68
N ARG A 87 1.04 -4.66 3.85
CA ARG A 87 -0.17 -4.87 4.64
C ARG A 87 -0.41 -3.64 5.50
N VAL A 88 -1.48 -2.91 5.21
CA VAL A 88 -1.83 -1.67 5.90
C VAL A 88 -2.95 -1.91 6.88
N ALA A 89 -2.86 -1.26 8.05
CA ALA A 89 -3.96 -1.15 8.99
C ALA A 89 -4.34 0.32 9.19
N TYR A 90 -5.57 0.68 8.81
CA TYR A 90 -6.06 2.06 8.83
C TYR A 90 -7.44 2.17 9.47
N PHE A 91 -7.71 3.36 10.01
CA PHE A 91 -9.03 3.75 10.51
C PHE A 91 -9.69 4.74 9.55
N GLU A 92 -10.92 4.43 9.16
CA GLU A 92 -11.75 5.32 8.36
C GLU A 92 -12.77 6.04 9.27
N LYS A 93 -13.02 7.31 8.98
CA LYS A 93 -14.05 8.11 9.66
C LYS A 93 -15.01 8.62 8.60
N GLU A 94 -16.32 8.42 8.77
CA GLU A 94 -17.34 8.81 7.77
C GLU A 94 -17.27 10.29 7.36
N ARG A 95 -16.82 11.18 8.24
CA ARG A 95 -16.71 12.63 7.97
C ARG A 95 -15.32 13.09 7.50
N ARG A 96 -14.38 12.20 7.22
CA ARG A 96 -13.03 12.57 6.76
C ARG A 96 -12.65 11.81 5.50
N GLU A 97 -12.20 12.56 4.51
CA GLU A 97 -11.60 12.02 3.28
C GLU A 97 -10.29 11.28 3.57
N LEU A 98 -9.50 11.76 4.55
CA LEU A 98 -8.23 11.16 4.92
C LEU A 98 -8.40 10.12 6.04
N VAL A 99 -7.95 8.90 5.76
CA VAL A 99 -7.90 7.81 6.75
C VAL A 99 -6.68 7.97 7.68
N SER A 100 -6.73 7.37 8.87
CA SER A 100 -5.58 7.36 9.79
C SER A 100 -4.84 6.03 9.66
N VAL A 101 -3.62 6.04 9.14
CA VAL A 101 -2.79 4.83 9.01
C VAL A 101 -2.04 4.60 10.33
N ASN A 102 -2.19 3.41 10.91
CA ASN A 102 -1.58 3.08 12.22
C ASN A 102 -0.38 2.15 12.10
N TYR A 103 -0.41 1.29 11.08
CA TYR A 103 0.57 0.23 10.89
C TYR A 103 0.73 -0.06 9.40
N SER A 104 1.96 -0.33 9.00
CA SER A 104 2.32 -0.81 7.66
C SER A 104 3.41 -1.87 7.81
N GLU A 105 3.16 -3.05 7.26
CA GLU A 105 4.16 -4.12 7.18
C GLU A 105 4.51 -4.34 5.71
N PRO A 106 5.73 -3.99 5.25
CA PRO A 106 6.12 -4.22 3.87
C PRO A 106 6.27 -5.73 3.60
N SER A 107 5.57 -6.24 2.60
CA SER A 107 5.70 -7.62 2.13
C SER A 107 6.73 -7.75 1.02
N CYS A 108 6.73 -6.81 0.08
CA CYS A 108 7.67 -6.76 -1.03
C CYS A 108 8.02 -5.30 -1.33
N SER A 109 9.32 -4.97 -1.28
CA SER A 109 9.83 -3.65 -1.65
C SER A 109 10.65 -3.75 -2.94
N PRO A 110 10.35 -2.92 -3.96
CA PRO A 110 11.14 -2.86 -5.18
C PRO A 110 12.56 -2.31 -4.94
N LEU A 111 12.80 -1.61 -3.82
CA LEU A 111 14.16 -1.16 -3.46
C LEU A 111 15.13 -2.32 -3.19
N SER A 112 14.62 -3.53 -2.91
CA SER A 112 15.48 -4.70 -2.75
C SER A 112 16.24 -5.08 -4.03
N ALA A 113 15.80 -4.61 -5.20
CA ALA A 113 16.40 -4.97 -6.48
C ALA A 113 17.72 -4.22 -6.78
N ALA A 114 18.10 -3.21 -5.99
CA ALA A 114 19.36 -2.44 -6.09
C ALA A 114 19.73 -1.89 -7.50
N ASN A 115 18.79 -1.88 -8.46
CA ASN A 115 19.01 -1.38 -9.82
C ASN A 115 18.46 0.05 -9.95
N PRO A 116 19.31 1.07 -10.16
CA PRO A 116 18.88 2.46 -10.30
C PRO A 116 17.87 2.71 -11.42
N GLU A 117 17.98 2.00 -12.55
CA GLU A 117 17.03 2.15 -13.66
C GLU A 117 15.64 1.65 -13.27
N ALA A 118 15.57 0.53 -12.54
CA ALA A 118 14.32 -0.02 -12.04
C ALA A 118 13.61 0.93 -11.05
N LEU A 119 14.35 1.77 -10.32
CA LEU A 119 13.76 2.77 -9.41
C LEU A 119 12.97 3.85 -10.16
N GLY A 120 13.48 4.31 -11.31
CA GLY A 120 12.76 5.26 -12.17
C GLY A 120 11.45 4.67 -12.68
N TYR A 121 11.50 3.43 -13.18
CA TYR A 121 10.31 2.72 -13.63
C TYR A 121 9.32 2.39 -12.50
N THR A 122 9.82 2.12 -11.29
CA THR A 122 8.98 1.89 -10.11
C THR A 122 8.10 3.10 -9.81
N GLN A 123 8.70 4.30 -9.81
CA GLN A 123 7.96 5.55 -9.64
C GLN A 123 6.97 5.78 -10.79
N TYR A 124 7.41 5.55 -12.02
CA TYR A 124 6.57 5.67 -13.20
C TYR A 124 5.31 4.77 -13.14
N PHE A 125 5.46 3.49 -12.76
CA PHE A 125 4.31 2.59 -12.57
C PHE A 125 3.39 3.07 -11.46
N ALA A 126 3.96 3.56 -10.35
CA ALA A 126 3.17 4.04 -9.21
C ALA A 126 2.33 5.27 -9.57
N GLU A 127 2.88 6.18 -10.39
CA GLU A 127 2.17 7.36 -10.89
C GLU A 127 1.04 6.99 -11.85
N LEU A 128 1.28 6.07 -12.79
CA LEU A 128 0.22 5.61 -13.69
C LEU A 128 -0.90 4.86 -12.94
N LEU A 129 -0.55 4.02 -11.97
CA LEU A 129 -1.56 3.38 -11.13
C LEU A 129 -2.38 4.41 -10.34
N ASP A 130 -1.76 5.50 -9.86
CA ASP A 130 -2.47 6.56 -9.15
C ASP A 130 -3.47 7.29 -10.05
N GLU A 131 -3.07 7.65 -11.28
CA GLU A 131 -3.99 8.38 -12.16
C GLU A 131 -5.16 7.51 -12.66
N TRP A 132 -4.94 6.21 -12.86
CA TRP A 132 -6.02 5.31 -13.29
C TRP A 132 -6.92 4.85 -12.15
N ALA A 133 -6.38 4.68 -10.94
CA ALA A 133 -7.16 4.20 -9.82
C ALA A 133 -8.19 5.23 -9.35
N GLN A 134 -9.45 4.82 -9.27
CA GLN A 134 -10.53 5.65 -8.76
C GLN A 134 -10.60 5.63 -7.21
N GLU A 135 -11.00 6.76 -6.63
CA GLU A 135 -11.12 6.88 -5.18
C GLU A 135 -12.28 6.04 -4.65
N ALA A 136 -12.00 5.25 -3.60
CA ALA A 136 -12.99 4.37 -2.95
C ALA A 136 -13.67 3.34 -3.87
N ASP A 137 -13.17 3.12 -5.08
CA ASP A 137 -13.71 2.16 -6.04
C ASP A 137 -12.72 1.00 -6.24
N PRO A 138 -13.07 -0.22 -5.80
CA PRO A 138 -12.17 -1.36 -5.86
C PRO A 138 -12.04 -1.93 -7.28
N ASP A 139 -10.88 -1.74 -7.87
CA ASP A 139 -10.46 -2.44 -9.09
C ASP A 139 -9.42 -3.51 -8.78
N GLU A 140 -9.89 -4.76 -8.68
CA GLU A 140 -9.02 -5.90 -8.43
C GLU A 140 -8.03 -6.15 -9.59
N ARG A 141 -8.42 -5.85 -10.83
CA ARG A 141 -7.57 -6.09 -12.01
C ARG A 141 -6.40 -5.12 -12.01
N LEU A 142 -6.67 -3.84 -11.72
CA LEU A 142 -5.63 -2.82 -11.59
C LEU A 142 -4.67 -3.14 -10.43
N TYR A 143 -5.21 -3.55 -9.27
CA TYR A 143 -4.40 -3.97 -8.13
C TYR A 143 -3.48 -5.16 -8.48
N ARG A 144 -4.02 -6.19 -9.17
CA ARG A 144 -3.25 -7.36 -9.60
C ARG A 144 -2.16 -7.00 -10.61
N LEU A 145 -2.45 -6.10 -11.56
CA LEU A 145 -1.45 -5.60 -12.51
C LEU A 145 -0.30 -4.92 -11.77
N GLY A 146 -0.61 -4.00 -10.85
CA GLY A 146 0.41 -3.34 -10.02
C GLY A 146 1.23 -4.32 -9.19
N SER A 147 0.58 -5.31 -8.56
CA SER A 147 1.27 -6.34 -7.77
C SER A 147 2.24 -7.16 -8.63
N ALA A 148 1.82 -7.54 -9.84
CA ALA A 148 2.67 -8.25 -10.79
C ALA A 148 3.90 -7.42 -11.21
N MET A 149 3.76 -6.09 -11.32
CA MET A 149 4.91 -5.21 -11.62
C MET A 149 5.92 -5.22 -10.46
N VAL A 150 5.46 -5.16 -9.21
CA VAL A 150 6.34 -5.25 -8.03
C VAL A 150 7.12 -6.57 -8.06
N GLU A 151 6.43 -7.69 -8.28
CA GLU A 151 7.04 -9.01 -8.33
C GLU A 151 8.05 -9.13 -9.49
N ALA A 152 7.72 -8.61 -10.67
CA ALA A 152 8.61 -8.63 -11.83
C ALA A 152 9.87 -7.77 -11.61
N VAL A 153 9.71 -6.58 -11.03
CA VAL A 153 10.84 -5.71 -10.67
C VAL A 153 11.72 -6.39 -9.62
N ALA A 154 11.12 -6.98 -8.58
CA ALA A 154 11.86 -7.71 -7.54
C ALA A 154 12.57 -8.96 -8.10
N ALA A 155 12.03 -9.59 -9.14
CA ALA A 155 12.66 -10.71 -9.84
C ALA A 155 13.80 -10.29 -10.79
N GLY A 156 14.05 -8.98 -10.97
CA GLY A 156 15.10 -8.46 -11.83
C GLY A 156 14.76 -8.49 -13.33
N VAL A 157 13.47 -8.50 -13.68
CA VAL A 157 13.03 -8.40 -15.09
C VAL A 157 13.44 -7.03 -15.64
N PRO A 158 13.96 -6.95 -16.88
CA PRO A 158 14.28 -5.67 -17.51
C PRO A 158 13.07 -4.73 -17.54
N ALA A 159 13.26 -3.51 -17.05
CA ALA A 159 12.15 -2.60 -16.78
C ALA A 159 11.49 -2.01 -18.05
N GLU A 160 12.24 -1.88 -19.14
CA GLU A 160 11.73 -1.29 -20.39
C GLU A 160 10.66 -2.18 -21.07
N PRO A 161 10.89 -3.49 -21.33
CA PRO A 161 9.83 -4.39 -21.78
C PRO A 161 8.65 -4.47 -20.81
N LEU A 162 8.93 -4.45 -19.51
CA LEU A 162 7.91 -4.47 -18.47
C LEU A 162 7.02 -3.22 -18.54
N ALA A 163 7.59 -2.07 -18.88
CA ALA A 163 6.82 -0.84 -19.05
C ALA A 163 5.87 -0.90 -20.25
N ARG A 164 6.31 -1.44 -21.39
CA ARG A 164 5.43 -1.63 -22.56
C ARG A 164 4.30 -2.62 -22.24
N TYR A 165 4.61 -3.69 -21.51
CA TYR A 165 3.60 -4.64 -21.02
C TYR A 165 2.58 -3.96 -20.12
N PHE A 166 3.06 -3.18 -19.15
CA PHE A 166 2.22 -2.45 -18.21
C PHE A 166 1.26 -1.49 -18.91
N GLU A 167 1.77 -0.62 -19.80
CA GLU A 167 0.96 0.34 -20.56
C GLU A 167 -0.11 -0.35 -21.40
N TYR A 168 0.25 -1.41 -22.13
CA TYR A 168 -0.69 -2.17 -22.97
C TYR A 168 -1.85 -2.73 -22.13
N TRP A 169 -1.53 -3.35 -20.99
CA TRP A 169 -2.55 -3.91 -20.11
C TRP A 169 -3.36 -2.84 -19.39
N LEU A 170 -2.74 -1.73 -19.00
CA LEU A 170 -3.43 -0.60 -18.39
C LEU A 170 -4.50 -0.03 -19.33
N LEU A 171 -4.16 0.17 -20.61
CA LEU A 171 -5.09 0.62 -21.65
C LEU A 171 -6.19 -0.42 -21.90
N ARG A 172 -5.82 -1.70 -21.98
CA ARG A 172 -6.78 -2.80 -22.21
C ARG A 172 -7.79 -2.96 -21.08
N LEU A 173 -7.45 -2.56 -19.86
CA LEU A 173 -8.40 -2.57 -18.74
C LEU A 173 -9.50 -1.50 -18.87
N GLN A 174 -9.28 -0.46 -19.67
CA GLN A 174 -10.27 0.61 -19.89
C GLN A 174 -11.30 0.29 -20.98
N GLY A 175 -11.06 -0.73 -21.81
CA GLY A 175 -11.94 -1.12 -22.93
C GLY A 175 -11.40 -0.68 -24.27
#